data_AF-A0A291C2B0-F1
#
_entry.id   AF-A0A291C2B0-F1
#
_cell.length_a   1.000
_cell.length_b   1.000
_cell.length_c   1.000
_cell.angle_alpha   90.00
_cell.angle_beta   90.00
_cell.angle_gamma   90.00
#
_symmetry.space_group_name_H-M   'P 1'
#
loop_
_entity.id
_entity.type
_entity.pdbx_description
1 polymer ?
#
loop_
_entity_poly.entity_id
_entity_poly.type
_entity_poly.pdbx_seq_one_letter_code
_entity_poly.pdbx_strand_id
1 'polypeptide(L)' 'MQKALLSALLVISLVVVEVTRQKVVKPVEPVKPDKFKSIVELEAYLEKLNDYYRILSKPRFGRSLNISKRSRKEHGALRS' A
#
# COMPACT_ATOMS: atom_id res chain seq x y z
N MET A 1 17.46 -37.73 13.82
CA MET A 1 17.88 -36.39 13.35
C MET A 1 16.84 -35.70 12.48
N GLN A 2 16.15 -36.40 11.58
CA GLN A 2 15.12 -35.81 10.70
C GLN A 2 13.98 -35.08 11.43
N LYS A 3 13.51 -35.60 12.57
CA LYS A 3 12.43 -34.96 13.36
C LYS A 3 12.83 -33.58 13.89
N ALA A 4 14.08 -33.41 14.31
CA ALA A 4 14.62 -32.14 14.78
C ALA A 4 14.83 -31.14 13.62
N LEU A 5 15.20 -31.63 12.43
CA LEU A 5 15.28 -30.81 11.23
C LEU A 5 13.91 -30.28 10.81
N LEU A 6 12.89 -31.15 10.80
CA LEU A 6 11.53 -30.75 10.46
C LEU A 6 10.95 -29.75 11.47
N SER A 7 11.18 -29.94 12.77
CA SER A 7 10.74 -28.98 13.78
C SER A 7 11.45 -27.62 13.64
N ALA A 8 12.76 -27.62 13.38
CA ALA A 8 13.49 -26.39 13.14
C ALA A 8 12.98 -25.65 11.91
N LEU A 9 12.69 -26.37 10.83
CA LEU A 9 12.17 -25.80 9.57
C LEU A 9 10.78 -25.19 9.76
N LEU A 10 9.93 -25.82 10.58
CA LEU A 10 8.61 -25.30 10.95
C LEU A 10 8.72 -23.99 11.76
N VAL A 11 9.61 -23.95 12.75
CA VAL A 11 9.83 -22.75 13.57
C VAL A 11 10.34 -21.60 12.69
N ILE A 12 11.31 -21.86 11.80
CA ILE A 12 11.82 -20.85 10.86
C ILE A 12 10.71 -20.33 9.95
N SER A 13 9.88 -21.22 9.39
CA SER A 13 8.75 -20.83 8.56
C SER A 13 7.76 -19.95 9.30
N LEU A 14 7.46 -20.28 10.57
CA LEU A 14 6.55 -19.50 11.40
C LEU A 14 7.09 -18.08 11.67
N VAL A 15 8.39 -17.97 11.96
CA VAL A 15 9.06 -16.67 12.18
C VAL A 15 9.00 -15.80 10.93
N VAL A 16 9.24 -16.37 9.75
CA VAL A 16 9.15 -15.64 8.47
C VAL A 16 7.72 -15.15 8.22
N VAL A 17 6.70 -15.94 8.56
CA VAL A 17 5.28 -15.54 8.45
C VAL A 17 4.95 -14.39 9.39
N GLU A 18 5.44 -14.40 10.64
CA GLU A 18 5.23 -13.29 11.58
C GLU A 18 5.92 -12.00 11.14
N VAL A 19 7.16 -12.09 10.64
CA VAL A 19 7.90 -10.93 10.11
C VAL A 19 7.24 -10.36 8.85
N THR A 20 6.66 -11.19 8.00
CA THR A 20 5.96 -10.72 6.79
C THR A 20 4.55 -10.19 7.08
N ARG A 21 3.94 -10.61 8.21
CA ARG A 21 2.64 -10.12 8.69
C ARG A 21 2.72 -8.83 9.50
N GLN A 22 3.92 -8.27 9.70
CA GLN A 22 4.09 -7.01 10.40
C GLN A 22 3.10 -5.99 9.83
N LYS A 23 2.12 -5.66 10.66
CA LYS A 23 0.90 -4.94 10.29
C LYS A 23 1.25 -3.79 9.36
N VAL A 24 0.52 -3.68 8.26
CA VAL A 24 0.39 -2.43 7.52
C VAL A 24 -0.22 -1.43 8.51
N VAL A 25 0.63 -0.74 9.27
CA VAL A 25 0.25 0.41 10.07
C VAL A 25 -0.32 1.38 9.06
N LYS A 26 -1.65 1.55 9.07
CA LYS A 26 -2.29 2.51 8.19
C LYS A 26 -1.62 3.85 8.49
N PRO A 27 -1.07 4.54 7.49
CA PRO A 27 -0.58 5.90 7.68
C PRO A 27 -1.68 6.70 8.35
N VAL A 28 -1.33 7.40 9.42
CA VAL A 28 -2.25 8.35 10.06
C VAL A 28 -2.33 9.57 9.14
N GLU A 29 -3.55 10.00 8.83
CA GLU A 29 -3.75 11.17 7.99
C GLU A 29 -3.17 12.41 8.70
N PRO A 30 -2.31 13.21 8.04
CA PRO A 30 -1.76 14.39 8.65
C PRO A 30 -2.88 15.40 8.93
N VAL A 31 -3.00 15.82 10.19
CA VAL A 31 -4.01 16.80 10.60
C VAL A 31 -3.70 18.15 9.97
N LYS A 32 -4.62 18.67 9.15
CA LYS A 32 -4.51 20.00 8.55
C LYS A 32 -4.65 21.06 9.64
N PRO A 33 -3.67 21.98 9.81
CA PRO A 33 -3.83 23.12 10.69
C PRO A 33 -4.81 24.14 10.11
N ASP A 34 -5.54 24.88 10.96
CA ASP A 34 -6.49 25.92 10.53
C ASP A 34 -5.80 27.04 9.73
N LYS A 35 -4.56 27.36 10.07
CA LYS A 35 -3.71 28.35 9.38
C LYS A 35 -2.24 27.94 9.47
N PHE A 36 -1.50 28.14 8.39
CA PHE A 36 -0.03 28.02 8.39
C PHE A 36 0.57 29.37 8.83
N LYS A 37 1.44 29.35 9.84
CA LYS A 37 2.09 30.56 10.36
C LYS A 37 3.36 30.92 9.61
N SER A 38 3.91 29.98 8.83
CA SER A 38 5.11 30.19 8.02
C SER A 38 5.13 29.29 6.78
N ILE A 39 5.97 29.63 5.81
CA ILE A 39 6.22 28.81 4.62
C ILE A 39 6.86 27.46 5.01
N VAL A 40 7.73 27.46 6.02
CA VAL A 40 8.39 26.25 6.54
C VAL A 40 7.36 25.26 7.10
N GLU A 41 6.32 25.74 7.80
CA GLU A 41 5.24 24.87 8.28
C GLU A 41 4.42 24.27 7.12
N LEU A 42 4.24 25.02 6.03
CA LEU A 42 3.55 24.53 4.84
C LEU A 42 4.38 23.44 4.14
N GLU A 43 5.68 23.66 3.97
CA GLU A 43 6.59 22.67 3.37
C GLU A 43 6.61 21.37 4.18
N ALA A 44 6.75 21.46 5.50
CA ALA A 44 6.73 20.31 6.39
C ALA A 44 5.38 19.55 6.37
N TYR A 45 4.27 20.25 6.19
CA TYR A 45 2.95 19.63 6.04
C TYR A 45 2.82 18.91 4.69
N LEU A 46 3.28 19.54 3.60
CA LEU A 46 3.23 18.96 2.26
C LEU A 46 4.12 17.72 2.15
N GLU A 47 5.28 17.71 2.81
CA GLU A 47 6.16 16.54 2.87
C GLU A 47 5.46 15.35 3.54
N LYS A 48 4.85 15.57 4.72
CA LYS A 48 4.06 14.54 5.41
C LYS A 48 2.87 14.05 4.59
N LEU A 49 2.22 14.95 3.87
CA LEU A 49 1.09 14.62 3.01
C LEU A 49 1.53 13.76 1.82
N ASN A 50 2.66 14.10 1.21
CA ASN A 50 3.24 13.33 0.12
C ASN A 50 3.60 11.91 0.58
N ASP A 51 4.21 11.76 1.75
CA ASP A 51 4.51 10.45 2.33
C ASP A 51 3.26 9.62 2.63
N TYR A 52 2.21 10.25 3.16
CA TYR A 52 0.92 9.60 3.38
C TYR A 52 0.35 9.01 2.08
N TYR A 53 0.32 9.80 0.99
CA TYR A 53 -0.15 9.33 -0.31
C TYR A 53 0.79 8.33 -0.97
N ARG A 54 2.11 8.44 -0.78
CA ARG A 54 3.08 7.47 -1.30
C ARG A 54 2.85 6.07 -0.72
N ILE A 55 2.50 5.98 0.56
CA ILE A 55 2.18 4.70 1.19
C ILE A 55 0.82 4.17 0.72
N LEU A 56 -0.18 5.05 0.54
CA LEU A 56 -1.52 4.67 0.08
C LEU A 56 -1.60 4.27 -1.39
N SER A 57 -0.85 4.96 -2.25
CA SER A 57 -0.84 4.77 -3.71
C SER A 57 -0.03 3.55 -4.14
N LYS A 58 0.71 2.91 -3.22
CA LYS A 58 1.54 1.74 -3.54
C LYS A 58 0.68 0.70 -4.27
N PRO A 59 0.99 0.39 -5.55
CA PRO A 59 0.15 -0.47 -6.35
C PRO A 59 0.00 -1.81 -5.65
N ARG A 60 -1.24 -2.16 -5.29
CA ARG A 60 -1.57 -3.46 -4.72
C ARG A 60 -1.51 -4.47 -5.86
N PHE A 61 -0.29 -4.92 -6.17
CA PHE A 61 -0.05 -6.01 -7.12
C PHE A 61 -0.90 -7.21 -6.69
N GLY A 62 -1.83 -7.64 -7.57
CA GLY A 62 -2.75 -8.75 -7.31
C GLY A 62 -4.23 -8.49 -7.64
N ARG A 63 -4.65 -7.22 -7.81
CA ARG A 63 -5.94 -6.92 -8.45
C ARG A 63 -5.67 -6.48 -9.88
N SER A 64 -5.89 -7.37 -10.84
CA SER A 64 -5.90 -6.96 -12.24
C SER A 64 -6.92 -5.83 -12.39
N LEU A 65 -6.46 -4.69 -12.90
CA LEU A 65 -7.33 -3.63 -13.39
C LEU A 65 -8.05 -4.15 -14.65
N ASN A 66 -8.98 -5.10 -14.50
CA ASN A 66 -9.91 -5.53 -15.54
C ASN A 66 -10.92 -4.43 -15.91
N ILE A 67 -10.71 -3.19 -15.44
CA ILE A 67 -11.54 -2.03 -15.73
C ILE A 67 -11.24 -1.48 -17.14
N SER A 68 -10.02 -1.63 -17.66
CA SER A 68 -9.66 -1.06 -18.97
C SER A 68 -10.18 -1.84 -20.18
N LYS A 69 -10.60 -3.11 -20.03
CA LYS A 69 -11.13 -3.91 -21.16
C LYS A 69 -12.64 -3.79 -21.38
N ARG A 70 -13.41 -3.29 -20.40
CA ARG A 70 -14.87 -3.13 -20.55
C ARG A 70 -15.24 -1.81 -21.25
N SER A 71 -14.53 -0.72 -20.96
CA SER A 71 -14.81 0.59 -21.53
C SER A 71 -14.53 0.68 -23.05
N ARG A 72 -13.61 -0.13 -23.60
CA ARG A 72 -13.31 -0.13 -25.04
C ARG A 72 -14.35 -0.87 -25.90
N LYS A 73 -15.14 -1.78 -25.32
CA LYS A 73 -16.22 -2.48 -26.06
C LYS A 73 -17.48 -1.64 -26.21
N GLU A 74 -17.78 -0.78 -25.25
CA GLU A 74 -19.00 0.05 -25.29
C GLU A 74 -18.87 1.21 -26.30
N HIS A 75 -17.68 1.82 -26.45
CA HIS A 75 -17.48 2.87 -27.45
C HIS A 75 -17.24 2.35 -28.89
N GLY A 76 -16.96 1.06 -29.07
CA GLY A 76 -16.81 0.44 -30.40
C GLY A 76 -18.13 0.03 -31.06
N ALA A 77 -19.20 -0.15 -30.28
CA ALA A 77 -20.51 -0.59 -30.76
C ALA A 77 -21.40 0.56 -31.28
N LEU A 78 -21.00 1.81 -31.08
CA LEU A 78 -21.73 3.00 -31.57
C LEU A 78 -21.21 3.51 -32.93
N ARG A 79 -20.31 2.76 -33.57
CA ARG A 79 -19.66 3.13 -34.84
C ARG A 79 -19.75 2.06 -35.94
N SER A 80 -20.56 1.02 -35.76
CA SER A 80 -20.86 0.02 -36.79
C SER A 80 -22.29 0.15 -37.30
#